data_AF-A0A7S3XJK7-F1
#
_entry.id   AF-A0A7S3XJK7-F1
#
_cell.length_a   1.000
_cell.length_b   1.000
_cell.length_c   1.000
_cell.angle_alpha   90.00
_cell.angle_beta   90.00
_cell.angle_gamma   90.00
#
_symmetry.space_group_name_H-M   'P 1'
#
loop_
_entity.id
_entity.type
_entity.pdbx_description
1 polymer ?
#
loop_
_entity_poly.entity_id
_entity_poly.type
_entity_poly.pdbx_seq_one_letter_code
_entity_poly.pdbx_strand_id
1 'polypeptide(L)'
;WIYNSSMPSSISSPKLGSWIGGEYDKDSATKTAAIKTKGGNSFTHFAKSKTASNDLYEDVVSPGLKQDLVCETWQNGSGDLGPFCKPQHTWEVVDVKSVEVNGETWTINQDHSKWCVSKSSNYVCVGDMNRQSGQEKRGGGTLCSSDSATYKAFTSAIQGK
;
A
#
# COMPACT_ATOMS: atom_id res chain seq x y z
N TRP A 1 9.69 12.48 -3.68
CA TRP A 1 10.36 13.69 -4.21
C TRP A 1 9.33 14.78 -4.36
N ILE A 2 9.66 16.01 -3.97
CA ILE A 2 8.80 17.17 -4.19
C ILE A 2 9.32 17.88 -5.43
N TYR A 3 8.49 17.97 -6.46
CA TYR A 3 8.87 18.57 -7.75
C TYR A 3 8.42 20.03 -7.87
N ASN A 4 7.36 20.40 -7.16
CA ASN A 4 6.85 21.76 -7.06
C ASN A 4 6.16 21.93 -5.70
N SER A 5 6.15 23.15 -5.16
CA SER A 5 5.51 23.43 -3.88
C SER A 5 4.88 24.83 -3.86
N SER A 6 3.72 24.93 -3.20
CA SER A 6 3.07 26.20 -2.87
C SER A 6 2.45 26.05 -1.50
N MET A 7 3.08 26.65 -0.49
CA MET A 7 2.62 26.61 0.91
C MET A 7 2.09 27.98 1.28
N PRO A 8 0.77 28.14 1.47
CA PRO A 8 0.18 29.39 1.93
C PRO A 8 0.77 29.80 3.28
N SER A 9 0.99 31.10 3.49
CA SER A 9 1.47 31.64 4.77
C SER A 9 0.53 31.35 5.94
N SER A 10 -0.74 31.04 5.67
CA SER A 10 -1.74 30.62 6.66
C SER A 10 -1.53 29.21 7.19
N ILE A 11 -0.72 28.37 6.54
CA ILE A 11 -0.36 27.03 7.02
C ILE A 11 0.95 27.14 7.80
N SER A 12 0.91 26.84 9.10
CA SER A 12 2.10 26.69 9.93
C SER A 12 2.32 25.21 10.25
N SER A 13 3.27 24.58 9.55
CA SER A 13 3.69 23.21 9.82
C SER A 13 5.21 23.09 9.60
N PRO A 14 6.01 22.99 10.67
CA PRO A 14 7.46 22.88 10.57
C PRO A 14 7.93 21.71 9.70
N LYS A 15 7.23 20.55 9.77
CA LYS A 15 7.56 19.37 8.96
C LYS A 15 7.26 19.55 7.48
N LEU A 16 6.16 20.22 7.12
CA LEU A 16 5.88 20.48 5.71
C LEU A 16 6.92 21.44 5.12
N GLY A 17 7.31 22.46 5.90
CA GLY A 17 8.38 23.38 5.51
C GLY A 17 9.70 22.67 5.27
N SER A 18 10.10 21.74 6.15
CA SER A 18 11.34 20.98 5.98
C SER A 18 11.30 20.05 4.76
N TRP A 19 10.17 19.37 4.52
CA TRP A 19 10.01 18.52 3.34
C TRP A 19 10.09 19.32 2.03
N ILE A 20 9.48 20.51 1.99
CA ILE A 20 9.62 21.45 0.86
C ILE A 20 11.08 21.84 0.65
N GLY A 21 11.84 22.03 1.73
CA GLY A 21 13.29 22.25 1.71
C GLY A 21 14.13 21.04 1.29
N GLY A 22 13.52 19.90 0.98
CA GLY A 22 14.20 18.67 0.56
C GLY A 22 14.62 17.76 1.72
N GLU A 23 14.28 18.11 2.95
CA GLU A 23 14.52 17.23 4.09
C GLU A 23 13.49 16.09 4.14
N TYR A 24 13.84 15.01 4.83
CA TYR A 24 12.93 13.89 5.08
C TYR A 24 13.34 13.16 6.35
N ASP A 25 12.37 12.49 6.99
CA ASP A 25 12.61 11.71 8.19
C ASP A 25 13.54 10.51 7.85
N LYS A 26 14.72 10.44 8.47
CA LYS A 26 15.73 9.38 8.22
C LYS A 26 15.70 8.23 9.24
N ASP A 27 15.01 8.43 10.36
CA ASP A 27 15.26 7.67 11.59
C ASP A 27 14.34 6.46 11.80
N SER A 28 13.44 6.15 10.85
CA SER A 28 12.48 5.07 11.04
C SER A 28 12.45 4.13 9.84
N ALA A 29 12.74 2.85 10.10
CA ALA A 29 12.61 1.78 9.12
C ALA A 29 11.14 1.66 8.66
N THR A 30 10.20 1.67 9.60
CA THR A 30 8.76 1.58 9.33
C THR A 30 7.97 2.55 10.22
N LYS A 31 6.88 3.09 9.70
CA LYS A 31 5.99 4.04 10.38
C LYS A 31 4.55 3.64 10.16
N THR A 32 3.77 3.61 11.24
CA THR A 32 2.32 3.47 11.20
C THR A 32 1.68 4.70 11.81
N ALA A 33 0.69 5.28 11.14
CA ALA A 33 -0.01 6.46 11.63
C ALA A 33 -1.52 6.36 11.33
N ALA A 34 -2.35 6.71 12.31
CA ALA A 34 -3.77 6.91 12.10
C ALA A 34 -4.02 8.30 11.50
N ILE A 35 -4.83 8.36 10.45
CA ILE A 35 -5.24 9.60 9.78
C ILE A 35 -6.76 9.66 9.78
N LYS A 36 -7.32 10.82 10.12
CA LYS A 36 -8.75 11.06 10.07
C LYS A 36 -9.03 12.23 9.13
N THR A 37 -9.96 12.05 8.19
CA THR A 37 -10.38 13.13 7.30
C THR A 37 -11.29 14.11 8.04
N LYS A 38 -11.47 15.32 7.50
CA LYS A 38 -12.44 16.29 8.02
C LYS A 38 -13.87 15.71 8.08
N GLY A 39 -14.21 14.81 7.16
CA GLY A 39 -15.50 14.10 7.11
C GLY A 39 -15.63 12.92 8.09
N GLY A 40 -14.58 12.61 8.87
CA GLY A 40 -14.61 11.57 9.91
C GLY A 40 -14.12 10.19 9.47
N ASN A 41 -13.80 9.99 8.19
CA ASN A 41 -13.27 8.72 7.69
C ASN A 41 -11.88 8.45 8.26
N SER A 42 -11.65 7.22 8.71
CA SER A 42 -10.42 6.82 9.38
C SER A 42 -9.58 5.93 8.47
N PHE A 43 -8.28 6.22 8.43
CA PHE A 43 -7.29 5.53 7.64
C PHE A 43 -6.09 5.17 8.52
N THR A 44 -5.43 4.07 8.19
CA THR A 44 -4.12 3.72 8.73
C THR A 44 -3.11 3.84 7.59
N HIS A 45 -2.14 4.74 7.76
CA HIS A 45 -1.00 4.85 6.87
C HIS A 45 0.12 3.95 7.36
N PHE A 46 0.52 2.99 6.54
CA PHE A 46 1.72 2.19 6.72
C PHE A 46 2.79 2.68 5.77
N ALA A 47 3.99 2.93 6.28
CA ALA A 47 5.12 3.37 5.49
C ALA A 47 6.38 2.63 5.88
N LYS A 48 7.29 2.51 4.91
CA LYS A 48 8.66 2.07 5.12
C LYS A 48 9.63 3.04 4.48
N SER A 49 10.83 3.11 5.03
CA SER A 49 11.96 3.76 4.39
C SER A 49 12.84 2.71 3.69
N LYS A 50 13.80 3.19 2.89
CA LYS A 50 14.76 2.34 2.20
C LYS A 50 15.62 1.47 3.13
N THR A 51 15.71 1.80 4.42
CA THR A 51 16.55 1.07 5.38
C THR A 51 15.88 -0.20 5.90
N ALA A 52 14.55 -0.31 5.79
CA ALA A 52 13.82 -1.49 6.25
C ALA A 52 14.12 -2.76 5.43
N SER A 53 14.46 -2.60 4.14
CA SER A 53 14.88 -3.71 3.25
C SER A 53 13.95 -4.93 3.22
N ASN A 54 12.64 -4.70 3.28
CA ASN A 54 11.58 -5.71 3.48
C ASN A 54 10.37 -5.50 2.53
N ASP A 55 9.43 -6.44 2.42
CA ASP A 55 8.20 -6.23 1.64
C ASP A 55 7.21 -5.38 2.44
N LEU A 56 6.61 -4.34 1.85
CA LEU A 56 5.70 -3.46 2.59
C LEU A 56 4.47 -4.23 3.10
N TYR A 57 3.94 -5.16 2.30
CA TYR A 57 2.65 -5.78 2.59
C TYR A 57 2.78 -6.96 3.55
N GLU A 58 3.80 -7.80 3.35
CA GLU A 58 4.10 -8.94 4.22
C GLU A 58 4.65 -8.49 5.57
N ASP A 59 5.64 -7.59 5.61
CA ASP A 59 6.35 -7.30 6.85
C ASP A 59 5.69 -6.17 7.69
N VAL A 60 4.84 -5.34 7.08
CA VAL A 60 4.31 -4.13 7.74
C VAL A 60 2.78 -4.11 7.77
N VAL A 61 2.14 -4.20 6.60
CA VAL A 61 0.68 -3.99 6.50
C VAL A 61 -0.07 -5.17 7.09
N SER A 62 0.24 -6.39 6.66
CA SER A 62 -0.47 -7.59 7.08
C SER A 62 -0.35 -7.85 8.59
N PRO A 63 0.85 -7.75 9.23
CA PRO A 63 0.99 -7.79 10.68
C PRO A 63 0.29 -6.64 11.40
N GLY A 64 0.34 -5.43 10.83
CA GLY A 64 -0.29 -4.24 11.40
C GLY A 64 -1.82 -4.31 11.42
N LEU A 65 -2.42 -4.89 10.39
CA LEU A 65 -3.87 -5.13 10.30
C LEU A 65 -4.30 -6.45 10.94
N LYS A 66 -3.36 -7.38 11.14
CA LYS A 66 -3.61 -8.77 11.52
C LYS A 66 -4.55 -9.46 10.54
N GLN A 67 -4.23 -9.37 9.24
CA GLN A 67 -5.07 -9.87 8.16
C GLN A 67 -4.23 -10.53 7.08
N ASP A 68 -4.73 -11.64 6.54
CA ASP A 68 -4.28 -12.14 5.25
C ASP A 68 -4.70 -11.15 4.15
N LEU A 69 -3.86 -10.93 3.14
CA LEU A 69 -4.05 -9.95 2.08
C LEU A 69 -4.04 -10.61 0.68
N VAL A 70 -4.82 -10.04 -0.22
CA VAL A 70 -4.78 -10.30 -1.67
C VAL A 70 -4.44 -8.99 -2.36
N CYS A 71 -3.35 -8.96 -3.12
CA CYS A 71 -2.74 -7.75 -3.63
C CYS A 71 -2.69 -7.72 -5.15
N GLU A 72 -3.19 -6.65 -5.75
CA GLU A 72 -2.92 -6.32 -7.15
C GLU A 72 -1.79 -5.28 -7.15
N THR A 73 -0.59 -5.74 -7.49
CA THR A 73 0.58 -4.87 -7.63
C THR A 73 1.36 -5.28 -8.85
N TRP A 74 1.53 -4.38 -9.81
CA TRP A 74 2.21 -4.64 -11.08
C TRP A 74 3.41 -5.62 -11.01
N GLN A 75 3.32 -6.75 -11.73
CA GLN A 75 4.35 -7.81 -11.79
C GLN A 75 5.06 -7.88 -13.16
N ASN A 76 5.37 -6.73 -13.75
CA ASN A 76 6.13 -6.66 -15.02
C ASN A 76 7.49 -5.96 -14.84
N GLY A 77 8.17 -6.29 -13.73
CA GLY A 77 9.51 -5.78 -13.45
C GLY A 77 10.42 -6.89 -12.96
N SER A 78 11.64 -6.54 -12.56
CA SER A 78 12.59 -7.55 -12.12
C SER A 78 12.32 -8.01 -10.69
N GLY A 79 12.23 -9.33 -10.52
CA GLY A 79 12.18 -10.00 -9.22
C GLY A 79 10.85 -9.83 -8.50
N ASP A 80 9.75 -10.16 -9.20
CA ASP A 80 8.42 -10.26 -8.59
C ASP A 80 8.46 -11.22 -7.41
N LEU A 81 7.87 -10.78 -6.30
CA LEU A 81 7.79 -11.60 -5.10
C LEU A 81 6.67 -12.64 -5.28
N GLY A 82 6.96 -13.88 -4.90
CA GLY A 82 5.97 -14.95 -4.86
C GLY A 82 4.95 -14.75 -3.74
N PRO A 83 3.97 -15.65 -3.64
CA PRO A 83 3.03 -15.64 -2.53
C PRO A 83 3.76 -15.94 -1.22
N PHE A 84 3.40 -15.22 -0.18
CA PHE A 84 3.78 -15.52 1.19
C PHE A 84 2.65 -16.33 1.81
N CYS A 85 2.93 -17.57 2.21
CA CYS A 85 1.91 -18.53 2.66
C CYS A 85 2.20 -19.07 4.06
N LYS A 86 1.14 -19.51 4.75
CA LYS A 86 1.25 -20.26 5.99
C LYS A 86 1.76 -21.69 5.71
N PRO A 87 2.50 -22.32 6.64
CA PRO A 87 2.90 -21.82 7.96
C PRO A 87 4.22 -21.03 7.97
N GLN A 88 4.90 -20.87 6.83
CA GLN A 88 6.19 -20.18 6.75
C GLN A 88 6.07 -18.71 7.15
N HIS A 89 4.93 -18.11 6.85
CA HIS A 89 4.57 -16.74 7.23
C HIS A 89 3.39 -16.76 8.21
N THR A 90 3.34 -15.76 9.10
CA THR A 90 2.23 -15.62 10.06
C THR A 90 0.92 -15.31 9.35
N TRP A 91 1.00 -14.55 8.25
CA TRP A 91 -0.13 -14.14 7.43
C TRP A 91 0.12 -14.50 5.97
N GLU A 92 -0.96 -14.70 5.22
CA GLU A 92 -0.87 -14.92 3.78
C GLU A 92 -0.91 -13.59 3.04
N VAL A 93 0.02 -13.39 2.10
CA VAL A 93 0.00 -12.26 1.17
C VAL A 93 0.17 -12.82 -0.24
N VAL A 94 -0.91 -12.79 -1.00
CA VAL A 94 -0.99 -13.42 -2.34
C VAL A 94 -1.40 -12.40 -3.40
N ASP A 95 -1.22 -12.74 -4.67
CA ASP A 95 -1.47 -11.82 -5.77
C ASP A 95 -2.87 -12.00 -6.38
N VAL A 96 -3.48 -10.89 -6.79
CA VAL A 96 -4.56 -10.89 -7.79
C VAL A 96 -3.95 -11.12 -9.17
N LYS A 97 -4.34 -12.18 -9.89
CA LYS A 97 -3.76 -12.46 -11.22
C LYS A 97 -4.48 -11.77 -12.37
N SER A 98 -5.77 -11.50 -12.21
CA SER A 98 -6.60 -10.82 -13.19
C SER A 98 -7.70 -10.03 -12.50
N VAL A 99 -8.08 -8.92 -13.10
CA VAL A 99 -9.22 -8.11 -12.69
C VAL A 99 -10.14 -7.86 -13.88
N GLU A 100 -11.42 -7.63 -13.59
CA GLU A 100 -12.42 -7.19 -14.54
C GLU A 100 -13.17 -5.98 -13.97
N VAL A 101 -13.26 -4.92 -14.77
CA VAL A 101 -14.07 -3.74 -14.43
C VAL A 101 -14.86 -3.33 -15.66
N ASN A 102 -16.18 -3.25 -15.53
CA ASN A 102 -17.10 -2.84 -16.61
C ASN A 102 -16.93 -3.65 -17.92
N GLY A 103 -16.66 -4.95 -17.81
CA GLY A 103 -16.48 -5.85 -18.95
C GLY A 103 -15.09 -5.82 -19.59
N GLU A 104 -14.18 -4.97 -19.10
CA GLU A 104 -12.79 -4.95 -19.50
C GLU A 104 -11.94 -5.77 -18.54
N THR A 105 -11.09 -6.64 -19.07
CA THR A 105 -10.27 -7.57 -18.30
C THR A 105 -8.79 -7.36 -18.60
N TRP A 106 -7.98 -7.35 -17.56
CA TRP A 106 -6.53 -7.29 -17.68
C TRP A 106 -5.84 -8.09 -16.59
N THR A 107 -4.58 -8.43 -16.86
CA THR A 107 -3.73 -9.22 -15.97
C THR A 107 -2.84 -8.32 -15.12
N ILE A 108 -2.29 -8.87 -14.03
CA ILE A 108 -1.35 -8.19 -13.12
C ILE A 108 -0.10 -7.59 -13.81
N ASN A 109 0.23 -8.01 -15.04
CA ASN A 109 1.37 -7.49 -15.79
C ASN A 109 1.03 -6.21 -16.59
N GLN A 110 -0.26 -5.89 -16.70
CA GLN A 110 -0.79 -4.80 -17.52
C GLN A 110 -1.27 -3.60 -16.70
N ASP A 111 -1.35 -3.73 -15.37
CA ASP A 111 -1.82 -2.67 -14.48
C ASP A 111 -0.70 -2.19 -13.55
N HIS A 112 -0.52 -0.86 -13.50
CA HIS A 112 0.40 -0.20 -12.58
C HIS A 112 -0.21 0.06 -11.20
N SER A 113 -1.47 -0.33 -11.00
CA SER A 113 -2.19 -0.20 -9.75
C SER A 113 -1.51 -1.02 -8.65
N LYS A 114 -1.73 -0.53 -7.43
CA LYS A 114 -1.07 -0.99 -6.20
C LYS A 114 -2.07 -0.93 -5.09
N TRP A 115 -2.79 -2.02 -4.91
CA TRP A 115 -3.75 -2.15 -3.84
C TRP A 115 -3.79 -3.56 -3.28
N CYS A 116 -4.28 -3.66 -2.06
CA CYS A 116 -4.57 -4.94 -1.43
C CYS A 116 -5.91 -4.89 -0.72
N VAL A 117 -6.55 -6.04 -0.62
CA VAL A 117 -7.76 -6.26 0.17
C VAL A 117 -7.51 -7.34 1.21
N SER A 118 -8.11 -7.23 2.39
CA SER A 118 -8.06 -8.34 3.37
C SER A 118 -8.94 -9.51 2.95
N LYS A 119 -8.49 -10.75 3.21
CA LYS A 119 -9.28 -11.96 2.89
C LYS A 119 -10.56 -12.11 3.72
N SER A 120 -10.53 -11.71 5.00
CA SER A 120 -11.59 -12.00 5.97
C SER A 120 -12.19 -10.76 6.66
N SER A 121 -11.79 -9.56 6.24
CA SER A 121 -12.27 -8.27 6.76
C SER A 121 -12.52 -7.29 5.62
N ASN A 122 -12.95 -6.06 5.93
CA ASN A 122 -13.29 -5.04 4.93
C ASN A 122 -12.16 -4.03 4.65
N TYR A 123 -10.90 -4.42 4.82
CA TYR A 123 -9.78 -3.52 4.54
C TYR A 123 -9.49 -3.42 3.05
N VAL A 124 -9.34 -2.18 2.58
CA VAL A 124 -8.73 -1.85 1.29
C VAL A 124 -7.54 -0.95 1.55
N CYS A 125 -6.39 -1.31 0.98
CA CYS A 125 -5.15 -0.57 1.03
C CYS A 125 -4.79 -0.12 -0.38
N VAL A 126 -4.46 1.16 -0.58
CA VAL A 126 -3.98 1.70 -1.86
C VAL A 126 -2.70 2.48 -1.60
N GLY A 127 -1.66 2.21 -2.40
CA GLY A 127 -0.32 2.71 -2.12
C GLY A 127 0.57 2.90 -3.34
N ASP A 128 1.87 3.07 -3.08
CA ASP A 128 2.87 3.43 -4.08
C ASP A 128 3.94 2.34 -4.31
N MET A 129 3.84 1.20 -3.60
CA MET A 129 4.78 0.09 -3.70
C MET A 129 4.20 -1.14 -4.41
N ASN A 130 4.99 -1.70 -5.33
CA ASN A 130 4.77 -3.05 -5.87
C ASN A 130 5.40 -4.12 -4.97
N ARG A 131 4.92 -5.37 -5.08
CA ARG A 131 5.55 -6.56 -4.47
C ARG A 131 6.66 -7.11 -5.35
N GLN A 132 7.80 -6.42 -5.37
CA GLN A 132 8.98 -6.78 -6.14
C GLN A 132 10.24 -6.53 -5.31
N SER A 133 11.23 -7.42 -5.37
CA SER A 133 12.50 -7.32 -4.62
C SER A 133 13.23 -5.98 -4.79
N GLY A 134 13.17 -5.36 -5.99
CA GLY A 134 13.72 -4.03 -6.21
C GLY A 134 13.06 -2.92 -5.38
N GLN A 135 11.81 -3.12 -4.95
CA GLN A 135 11.06 -2.19 -4.10
C GLN A 135 11.43 -2.30 -2.63
N GLU A 136 11.96 -3.42 -2.16
CA GLU A 136 12.38 -3.61 -0.76
C GLU A 136 13.41 -2.55 -0.33
N LYS A 137 14.21 -2.06 -1.27
CA LYS A 137 15.25 -1.03 -1.06
C LYS A 137 14.76 0.40 -1.30
N ARG A 138 13.44 0.61 -1.43
CA ARG A 138 12.81 1.90 -1.67
C ARG A 138 11.94 2.31 -0.47
N GLY A 139 11.79 3.61 -0.30
CA GLY A 139 10.78 4.15 0.59
C GLY A 139 9.43 4.25 -0.12
N GLY A 140 8.35 4.04 0.62
CA GLY A 140 6.98 4.11 0.13
C GLY A 140 5.99 3.79 1.24
N GLY A 141 4.71 3.80 0.92
CA GLY A 141 3.63 3.52 1.85
C GLY A 141 2.30 3.20 1.19
N THR A 142 1.35 2.84 2.03
CA THR A 142 -0.02 2.53 1.64
C THR A 142 -1.01 3.06 2.68
N LEU A 143 -2.16 3.53 2.21
CA LEU A 143 -3.27 3.95 3.05
C LEU A 143 -4.32 2.85 3.06
N CYS A 144 -4.59 2.32 4.25
CA CYS A 144 -5.61 1.32 4.46
C CYS A 144 -6.83 1.93 5.14
N SER A 145 -8.02 1.55 4.71
CA SER A 145 -9.28 1.88 5.36
C SER A 145 -10.17 0.64 5.47
N SER A 146 -11.00 0.58 6.51
CA SER A 146 -12.05 -0.42 6.64
C SER A 146 -13.37 0.22 6.22
N ASP A 147 -13.70 0.11 4.94
CA ASP A 147 -14.95 0.61 4.37
C ASP A 147 -15.60 -0.47 3.52
N SER A 148 -16.83 -0.85 3.88
CA SER A 148 -17.49 -2.02 3.29
C SER A 148 -17.87 -1.82 1.83
N ALA A 149 -18.24 -0.60 1.43
CA ALA A 149 -18.62 -0.30 0.06
C ALA A 149 -17.39 -0.34 -0.86
N THR A 150 -16.29 0.30 -0.43
CA THR A 150 -15.01 0.28 -1.13
C THR A 150 -14.47 -1.15 -1.22
N TYR A 151 -14.46 -1.89 -0.12
CA TYR A 151 -14.06 -3.30 -0.11
C TYR A 151 -14.84 -4.15 -1.10
N LYS A 152 -16.16 -4.00 -1.13
CA LYS A 152 -17.02 -4.70 -2.10
C LYS A 152 -16.66 -4.33 -3.53
N ALA A 153 -16.40 -3.05 -3.82
CA ALA A 153 -16.03 -2.63 -5.18
C ALA A 153 -14.73 -3.30 -5.64
N PHE A 154 -13.67 -3.27 -4.81
CA PHE A 154 -12.38 -3.87 -5.15
C PHE A 154 -12.45 -5.40 -5.26
N THR A 155 -13.11 -6.07 -4.30
CA THR A 155 -13.24 -7.54 -4.32
C THR A 155 -14.16 -8.09 -5.39
N SER A 156 -15.06 -7.26 -5.95
CA SER A 156 -15.90 -7.64 -7.09
C SER A 156 -15.13 -7.61 -8.41
N ALA A 157 -14.03 -6.86 -8.49
CA ALA A 157 -13.19 -6.82 -9.68
C ALA A 157 -12.27 -8.04 -9.81
N ILE A 158 -11.97 -8.74 -8.72
CA ILE A 158 -11.05 -9.90 -8.72
C ILE A 158 -11.66 -11.08 -9.47
N GLN A 159 -10.94 -11.56 -10.48
CA GLN A 159 -11.29 -12.76 -11.26
C GLN A 159 -10.56 -14.01 -10.74
N GLY A 160 -11.20 -15.18 -10.82
CA GLY A 160 -10.58 -16.48 -10.53
C GLY A 160 -10.28 -16.76 -9.05
N LYS A 161 -11.25 -16.47 -8.17
CA LYS A 161 -11.16 -16.70 -6.72
C LYS A 161 -10.85 -18.14 -6.34
#